data_AF-A0A482UQW6-F1
#
_entry.id   AF-A0A482UQW6-F1
#
_cell.length_a   1.000
_cell.length_b   1.000
_cell.length_c   1.000
_cell.angle_alpha   90.00
_cell.angle_beta   90.00
_cell.angle_gamma   90.00
#
_symmetry.space_group_name_H-M   'P 1'
#
loop_
_entity.id
_entity.type
_entity.pdbx_description
1 polymer ?
#
loop_
_entity_poly.entity_id
_entity_poly.type
_entity_poly.pdbx_seq_one_letter_code
_entity_poly.pdbx_strand_id
1 'polypeptide(L)'
;MGVKLRKNLLKANMQSYAQLHPNNPYYRKPPNIPALIEAYPILHPYASIHPASGVVKLDWSNYDALVAFTKVLLHRDFGILWNCVNSSTPDTATTSIPVHNNNSDHVGSNSAAITNQT
;
A
#
# COMPACT_ATOMS: atom_id res chain seq x y z
N MET A 1 -11.12 23.94 -44.59
CA MET A 1 -10.61 22.58 -44.32
C MET A 1 -10.07 22.58 -42.88
N GLY A 2 -10.59 21.77 -41.95
CA GLY A 2 -9.95 21.63 -40.62
C GLY A 2 -10.86 21.71 -39.39
N VAL A 3 -11.81 20.78 -39.23
CA VAL A 3 -12.38 20.47 -37.89
C VAL A 3 -12.50 18.96 -37.74
N LYS A 4 -11.37 18.26 -37.81
CA LYS A 4 -11.33 16.78 -37.75
C LYS A 4 -10.38 16.27 -36.67
N LEU A 5 -10.38 16.91 -35.49
CA LEU A 5 -9.51 16.50 -34.38
C LEU A 5 -10.16 16.39 -33.00
N ARG A 6 -11.50 16.38 -32.88
CA ARG A 6 -12.18 16.26 -31.56
C ARG A 6 -13.01 14.99 -31.36
N LYS A 7 -12.95 14.02 -32.28
CA LYS A 7 -13.70 12.74 -32.14
C LYS A 7 -12.85 11.57 -31.66
N ASN A 8 -11.53 11.64 -31.84
CA ASN A 8 -10.63 10.52 -31.53
C ASN A 8 -10.19 10.48 -30.06
N LEU A 9 -10.21 11.61 -29.34
CA LEU A 9 -9.83 11.68 -27.93
C LEU A 9 -10.88 11.05 -27.00
N LEU A 10 -12.17 11.09 -27.38
CA LEU A 10 -13.25 10.40 -26.65
C LEU A 10 -13.21 8.88 -26.85
N LYS A 11 -12.80 8.41 -28.04
CA LYS A 11 -12.65 6.96 -28.33
C LYS A 11 -11.51 6.33 -27.55
N ALA A 12 -10.35 6.99 -27.49
CA ALA A 12 -9.18 6.44 -26.79
C ALA A 12 -9.43 6.19 -25.29
N ASN A 13 -10.24 7.02 -24.64
CA ASN A 13 -10.56 6.85 -23.22
C ASN A 13 -11.70 5.84 -22.97
N MET A 14 -12.59 5.61 -23.95
CA MET A 14 -13.61 4.55 -23.87
C MET A 14 -13.09 3.15 -24.23
N GLN A 15 -11.98 3.05 -24.97
CA GLN A 15 -11.48 1.77 -25.47
C GLN A 15 -10.89 0.87 -24.37
N SER A 16 -10.41 1.43 -23.26
CA SER A 16 -9.85 0.68 -22.13
C SER A 16 -10.92 0.05 -21.22
N TYR A 17 -12.10 0.67 -21.10
CA TYR A 17 -13.22 0.14 -20.30
C TYR A 17 -14.05 -0.91 -21.05
N ALA A 18 -13.90 -1.01 -22.37
CA ALA A 18 -14.57 -2.01 -23.20
C ALA A 18 -14.21 -3.47 -22.82
N GLN A 19 -13.16 -3.67 -22.01
CA GLN A 19 -12.71 -4.98 -21.52
C GLN A 19 -13.20 -5.31 -20.10
N LEU A 20 -13.82 -4.37 -19.39
CA LEU A 20 -14.36 -4.63 -18.06
C LEU A 20 -15.77 -5.21 -18.16
N HIS A 21 -16.07 -6.20 -17.31
CA HIS A 21 -17.39 -6.82 -17.26
C HIS A 21 -18.47 -5.76 -16.95
N PRO A 22 -19.66 -5.79 -17.59
CA PRO A 22 -20.70 -4.77 -17.39
C PRO A 22 -21.14 -4.56 -15.94
N ASN A 23 -21.05 -5.62 -15.11
CA ASN A 23 -21.39 -5.55 -13.69
C ASN A 23 -20.24 -5.06 -12.79
N ASN A 24 -19.06 -4.76 -13.36
CA ASN A 24 -17.96 -4.19 -12.58
C ASN A 24 -18.33 -2.75 -12.18
N PRO A 25 -18.25 -2.37 -10.89
CA PRO A 25 -18.58 -1.02 -10.43
C PRO A 25 -17.73 0.08 -11.11
N TYR A 26 -16.53 -0.27 -11.59
CA TYR A 26 -15.64 0.65 -12.29
C TYR A 26 -15.81 0.65 -13.82
N TYR A 27 -16.76 -0.12 -14.37
CA TYR A 27 -16.97 -0.23 -15.82
C TYR A 27 -17.25 1.13 -16.50
N ARG A 28 -18.04 2.00 -15.87
CA ARG A 28 -18.35 3.35 -16.41
C ARG A 28 -17.75 4.49 -15.60
N LYS A 29 -17.36 4.21 -14.35
CA LYS A 29 -16.97 5.23 -13.39
C LYS A 29 -15.62 4.85 -12.77
N PRO A 30 -14.51 5.41 -13.27
CA PRO A 30 -13.23 5.20 -12.61
C PRO A 30 -13.25 5.73 -11.17
N PRO A 31 -12.37 5.21 -10.30
CA PRO A 31 -12.20 5.73 -8.96
C PRO A 31 -11.73 7.20 -9.03
N ASN A 32 -12.41 8.07 -8.28
CA ASN A 32 -12.00 9.47 -8.12
C ASN A 32 -10.78 9.55 -7.18
N ILE A 33 -9.59 9.59 -7.77
CA ILE A 33 -8.31 9.61 -7.04
C ILE A 33 -8.18 10.83 -6.11
N PRO A 34 -8.46 12.09 -6.55
CA PRO A 34 -8.45 13.24 -5.66
C PRO A 34 -9.29 13.05 -4.39
N ALA A 35 -10.55 12.60 -4.55
CA ALA A 35 -11.44 12.37 -3.41
C ALA A 35 -10.97 11.24 -2.49
N LEU A 36 -10.30 10.22 -3.05
CA LEU A 36 -9.70 9.14 -2.26
C LEU A 36 -8.55 9.63 -1.40
N ILE A 37 -7.68 10.47 -1.96
CA ILE A 37 -6.52 11.01 -1.24
C ILE A 37 -7.00 11.89 -0.10
N GLU A 38 -7.97 12.78 -0.35
CA GLU A 38 -8.56 13.64 0.67
C GLU A 38 -9.22 12.86 1.81
N ALA A 39 -9.93 11.77 1.50
CA ALA A 39 -10.59 10.93 2.50
C ALA A 39 -9.62 9.99 3.25
N TYR A 40 -8.48 9.63 2.65
CA TYR A 40 -7.53 8.66 3.19
C TYR A 40 -6.11 9.22 3.22
N PRO A 41 -5.70 9.85 4.35
CA PRO A 41 -4.39 10.46 4.49
C PRO A 41 -3.19 9.53 4.24
N ILE A 42 -3.38 8.21 4.36
CA ILE A 42 -2.35 7.20 4.04
C ILE A 42 -1.87 7.25 2.58
N LEU A 43 -2.65 7.84 1.66
CA LEU A 43 -2.29 7.97 0.25
C LEU A 43 -1.48 9.25 -0.05
N HIS A 44 -1.47 10.23 0.86
CA HIS A 44 -0.75 11.49 0.67
C HIS A 44 0.74 11.33 0.29
N PRO A 45 1.55 10.47 0.95
CA PRO A 45 2.97 10.36 0.62
C PRO A 45 3.22 9.79 -0.78
N TYR A 46 2.23 9.15 -1.39
CA TYR A 46 2.32 8.53 -2.71
C TYR A 46 1.65 9.37 -3.80
N ALA A 47 1.08 10.52 -3.43
CA ALA A 47 0.37 11.41 -4.33
C ALA A 47 1.23 12.61 -4.71
N SER A 48 1.17 12.97 -5.99
CA SER A 48 1.81 14.16 -6.54
C SER A 48 0.75 15.02 -7.24
N ILE A 49 0.89 16.34 -7.14
CA ILE A 49 0.03 17.30 -7.83
C ILE A 49 0.83 17.88 -8.97
N HIS A 50 0.32 17.77 -10.20
CA HIS A 50 0.97 18.36 -11.35
C HIS A 50 0.88 19.90 -11.28
N PRO A 51 1.99 20.64 -11.22
CA PRO A 51 2.00 22.07 -10.88
C PRO A 51 1.26 22.95 -11.89
N ALA A 52 1.24 22.56 -13.17
CA ALA A 52 0.62 23.36 -14.23
C ALA A 52 -0.87 23.03 -14.48
N SER A 53 -1.36 21.88 -14.01
CA SER A 53 -2.71 21.40 -14.33
C SER A 53 -3.55 21.07 -13.10
N GLY A 54 -2.96 21.02 -11.91
CA GLY A 54 -3.62 20.62 -10.67
C GLY A 54 -4.04 19.15 -10.64
N VAL A 55 -3.63 18.35 -11.64
CA VAL A 55 -4.01 16.94 -11.72
C VAL A 55 -3.28 16.16 -10.64
N VAL A 56 -4.05 15.51 -9.77
CA VAL A 56 -3.53 14.63 -8.73
C VAL A 56 -3.24 13.26 -9.33
N LYS A 57 -2.01 12.76 -9.15
CA LYS A 57 -1.56 11.47 -9.66
C LYS A 57 -0.90 10.67 -8.54
N LEU A 58 -1.27 9.40 -8.45
CA LEU A 58 -0.60 8.43 -7.59
C LEU A 58 0.66 7.88 -8.28
N ASP A 59 1.70 7.60 -7.50
CA ASP A 59 2.86 6.87 -7.98
C ASP A 59 2.55 5.38 -8.16
N TRP A 60 2.23 4.99 -9.39
CA TRP A 60 1.92 3.60 -9.74
C TRP A 60 3.14 2.67 -9.81
N SER A 61 4.36 3.22 -9.76
CA SER A 61 5.59 2.43 -9.77
C SER A 61 5.98 1.93 -8.38
N ASN A 62 5.45 2.55 -7.33
CA ASN A 62 5.72 2.20 -5.95
C ASN A 62 4.78 1.08 -5.46
N TYR A 63 5.35 -0.02 -5.00
CA TYR A 63 4.58 -1.15 -4.47
C TYR A 63 3.72 -0.77 -3.26
N ASP A 64 4.27 0.01 -2.33
CA ASP A 64 3.54 0.43 -1.12
C ASP A 64 2.37 1.35 -1.47
N ALA A 65 2.53 2.17 -2.52
CA ALA A 65 1.44 2.99 -3.06
C ALA A 65 0.30 2.13 -3.62
N LEU A 66 0.63 1.07 -4.38
CA LEU A 66 -0.35 0.13 -4.93
C LEU A 66 -1.10 -0.63 -3.83
N VAL A 67 -0.37 -1.08 -2.81
CA VAL A 67 -0.93 -1.71 -1.62
C VAL A 67 -1.89 -0.78 -0.89
N ALA A 68 -1.45 0.43 -0.58
CA ALA A 68 -2.28 1.41 0.13
C ALA A 68 -3.53 1.76 -0.69
N PHE A 69 -3.38 1.96 -1.99
CA PHE A 69 -4.49 2.25 -2.89
C PHE A 69 -5.51 1.10 -2.93
N THR A 70 -5.05 -0.13 -3.07
CA THR A 70 -5.93 -1.31 -3.09
C THR A 70 -6.66 -1.49 -1.77
N LYS A 71 -5.98 -1.31 -0.63
CA LYS A 71 -6.58 -1.36 0.70
C LYS A 71 -7.70 -0.32 0.85
N VAL A 72 -7.47 0.89 0.38
CA VAL A 72 -8.45 1.97 0.41
C VAL A 72 -9.66 1.66 -0.48
N LEU A 73 -9.46 1.13 -1.70
CA LEU A 73 -10.56 0.73 -2.58
C LEU A 73 -11.43 -0.38 -1.97
N LEU A 74 -10.80 -1.41 -1.41
CA LEU A 74 -11.49 -2.51 -0.75
C LEU A 74 -12.31 -2.02 0.45
N HIS A 75 -11.73 -1.13 1.25
CA HIS A 75 -12.41 -0.57 2.40
C HIS A 75 -13.58 0.34 2.00
N ARG A 76 -13.38 1.27 1.07
CA ARG A 76 -14.41 2.25 0.68
C ARG A 76 -15.58 1.59 -0.05
N ASP A 77 -15.30 0.73 -1.02
CA ASP A 77 -16.33 0.26 -1.96
C ASP A 77 -16.96 -1.07 -1.53
N PHE A 78 -16.26 -1.86 -0.71
CA PHE A 78 -16.72 -3.18 -0.27
C PHE A 78 -16.76 -3.35 1.25
N GLY A 79 -16.28 -2.37 2.04
CA GLY A 79 -16.21 -2.48 3.51
C GLY A 79 -15.21 -3.53 4.00
N ILE A 80 -14.28 -3.97 3.14
CA ILE A 80 -13.33 -5.04 3.47
C ILE A 80 -12.08 -4.44 4.09
N LEU A 81 -11.74 -4.88 5.30
CA LEU A 81 -10.46 -4.60 5.94
C LEU A 81 -9.43 -5.63 5.49
N TRP A 82 -8.51 -5.21 4.62
CA TRP A 82 -7.46 -6.08 4.09
C TRP A 82 -6.10 -5.78 4.72
N ASN A 83 -5.40 -6.85 5.14
CA ASN A 83 -4.03 -6.84 5.64
C ASN A 83 -3.11 -7.61 4.68
N CYS A 84 -2.46 -6.93 3.75
CA CYS A 84 -1.33 -7.53 3.07
C CYS A 84 -0.09 -7.44 3.96
N VAL A 85 0.60 -8.57 4.15
CA VAL A 85 1.96 -8.58 4.71
C VAL A 85 2.91 -8.26 3.56
N ASN A 86 3.67 -7.17 3.64
CA ASN A 86 4.77 -6.95 2.71
C ASN A 86 5.95 -7.81 3.17
N SER A 87 6.47 -8.68 2.31
CA SER A 87 7.55 -9.61 2.66
C SER A 87 8.93 -8.93 2.79
N SER A 88 8.98 -7.64 3.10
CA SER A 88 10.20 -6.82 3.09
C SER A 88 10.64 -6.38 4.47
N THR A 89 9.88 -6.67 5.53
CA THR A 89 10.38 -6.56 6.90
C THR A 89 10.80 -7.96 7.36
N PRO A 90 12.09 -8.22 7.66
CA PRO A 90 12.43 -9.40 8.44
C PRO A 90 11.69 -9.27 9.76
N ASP A 91 10.94 -10.30 10.09
CA ASP A 91 10.13 -10.52 11.28
C ASP A 91 10.77 -9.97 12.57
N THR A 92 10.70 -8.66 12.78
CA THR A 92 11.24 -8.01 13.99
C THR A 92 10.08 -7.47 14.79
N ALA A 93 9.19 -8.40 15.13
CA ALA A 93 8.18 -8.20 16.16
C ALA A 93 7.99 -9.48 16.97
N THR A 94 9.10 -10.13 17.35
CA THR A 94 9.11 -10.84 18.64
C THR A 94 9.33 -9.77 19.70
N THR A 95 8.25 -9.07 20.05
CA THR A 95 8.17 -8.42 21.35
C THR A 95 8.37 -9.51 22.38
N SER A 96 9.59 -9.60 22.92
CA SER A 96 9.95 -10.39 24.08
C SER A 96 8.96 -10.07 25.18
N ILE A 97 7.96 -10.93 25.40
CA ILE A 97 7.21 -10.93 26.64
C ILE A 97 8.22 -11.33 27.72
N PRO A 98 8.45 -10.51 28.76
CA PRO A 98 9.29 -10.94 29.87
C PRO A 98 8.56 -12.06 30.61
N VAL A 99 8.86 -13.31 30.26
CA VAL A 99 8.51 -14.45 31.12
C VAL A 99 9.44 -14.36 32.33
N HIS A 100 8.91 -13.81 33.41
CA HIS A 100 9.48 -13.96 34.74
C HIS A 100 9.35 -15.44 35.12
N ASN A 101 10.41 -16.23 34.87
CA ASN A 101 10.46 -17.63 35.27
C ASN A 101 11.06 -17.74 36.67
N ASN A 102 10.20 -17.76 37.69
CA ASN A 102 10.59 -18.25 39.01
C ASN A 102 10.46 -19.76 39.00
N ASN A 103 11.58 -20.46 38.84
CA ASN A 103 11.76 -21.79 39.38
C ASN A 103 13.25 -22.03 39.63
N SER A 104 13.58 -22.00 40.92
CA SER A 104 14.80 -22.52 41.52
C SER A 104 15.00 -23.99 41.12
N ASP A 105 16.20 -24.38 40.72
CA ASP A 105 16.78 -25.70 41.04
C ASP A 105 18.30 -25.70 40.80
N HIS A 106 19.01 -25.62 41.93
CA HIS A 106 20.22 -26.32 42.34
C HIS A 106 21.26 -26.87 41.31
N VAL A 107 22.51 -26.39 41.51
CA VAL A 107 23.82 -27.11 41.42
C VAL A 107 24.41 -27.45 40.05
N GLY A 108 25.65 -27.00 39.84
CA GLY A 108 26.61 -27.72 39.01
C GLY A 108 27.70 -26.87 38.36
N SER A 109 28.82 -26.76 39.08
CA SER A 109 30.16 -26.29 38.67
C SER A 109 30.61 -26.56 37.24
N ASN A 110 31.52 -25.69 36.74
CA ASN A 110 32.81 -25.95 36.03
C ASN A 110 33.12 -24.77 35.08
N SER A 111 34.05 -23.85 35.38
CA SER A 111 35.53 -23.93 35.26
C SER A 111 36.08 -23.21 34.01
N ALA A 112 37.14 -22.43 34.26
CA ALA A 112 38.19 -21.95 33.36
C ALA A 112 37.97 -20.67 32.51
N ALA A 113 38.60 -19.61 33.02
CA ALA A 113 39.39 -18.55 32.35
C ALA A 113 39.51 -18.56 30.82
N ILE A 114 39.45 -17.35 30.22
CA ILE A 114 40.54 -16.78 29.40
C ILE A 114 40.44 -15.24 29.47
N THR A 115 41.49 -14.66 30.04
CA THR A 115 41.96 -13.27 29.90
C THR A 115 42.16 -12.90 28.44
N ASN A 116 41.75 -11.69 28.02
CA ASN A 116 42.59 -10.73 27.28
C ASN A 116 41.85 -9.42 26.95
N GLN A 117 42.64 -8.35 26.82
CA GLN A 117 42.39 -7.05 26.16
C GLN A 117 41.84 -5.94 27.09
N THR A 118 42.46 -4.75 27.20
CA THR A 118 43.74 -4.18 26.73
C THR A 118 44.10 -3.04 27.68
#